data_AF-A0A8H5ZL47-F1
#
_entry.id   AF-A0A8H5ZL47-F1
#
_cell.length_a   1.000
_cell.length_b   1.000
_cell.length_c   1.000
_cell.angle_alpha   90.00
_cell.angle_beta   90.00
_cell.angle_gamma   90.00
#
_symmetry.space_group_name_H-M   'P 1'
#
loop_
_entity.id
_entity.type
_entity.pdbx_description
1 polymer ?
#
loop_
_entity_poly.entity_id
_entity_poly.type
_entity_poly.pdbx_seq_one_letter_code
_entity_poly.pdbx_strand_id
1 'polypeptide(L)' 'MSGMLGTVYNAVLRSNTTMLFTVFGAAFGLQLYESAEGMEADGNDRAFDTSSDKIWDRVNRGRQWKDIKHRYMEAAEDDE' A
#
# COMPACT_ATOMS: atom_id res chain seq x y z
N MET A 1 14.55 4.69 -34.08
CA MET A 1 14.72 3.67 -33.02
C MET A 1 13.53 3.77 -32.09
N SER A 2 12.75 2.70 -31.94
CA SER A 2 11.74 2.67 -30.86
C SER A 2 12.49 2.42 -29.56
N GLY A 3 12.65 3.46 -28.73
CA GLY A 3 13.18 3.30 -27.38
C GLY A 3 12.21 2.51 -26.50
N MET A 4 12.65 2.12 -25.30
CA MET A 4 11.83 1.39 -24.31
C MET A 4 10.48 2.08 -24.06
N LEU A 5 10.46 3.41 -24.03
CA LEU A 5 9.23 4.21 -23.91
C LEU A 5 8.28 4.06 -25.11
N GLY A 6 8.82 3.92 -26.32
CA GLY A 6 8.02 3.66 -27.53
C GLY A 6 7.37 2.28 -27.51
N THR A 7 8.03 1.29 -26.92
CA THR A 7 7.45 -0.05 -26.71
C THR A 7 6.32 0.00 -25.68
N VAL A 8 6.51 0.69 -24.56
CA VAL A 8 5.47 0.86 -23.52
C VAL A 8 4.26 1.61 -24.09
N TYR A 9 4.47 2.68 -24.83
CA TYR A 9 3.38 3.43 -25.45
C TYR A 9 2.54 2.56 -26.38
N ASN A 10 3.19 1.80 -27.27
CA ASN A 10 2.49 0.91 -28.18
C ASN A 10 1.77 -0.24 -27.46
N ALA A 11 2.31 -0.70 -26.33
CA ALA A 11 1.75 -1.83 -25.57
C ALA A 11 0.52 -1.45 -24.75
N VAL A 12 0.54 -0.30 -24.07
CA VAL A 12 -0.51 0.02 -23.06
C VAL A 12 -1.19 1.38 -23.24
N LEU A 13 -0.63 2.30 -24.02
CA LEU A 13 -1.17 3.67 -24.17
C LEU A 13 -1.73 3.98 -25.56
N ARG A 14 -1.46 3.13 -26.57
CA ARG A 14 -1.82 3.42 -27.96
C ARG A 14 -3.32 3.35 -28.25
N SER A 15 -4.08 2.53 -27.52
CA SER A 15 -5.53 2.40 -27.71
C SER A 15 -6.27 2.82 -26.45
N ASN A 16 -7.33 3.61 -26.60
CA ASN A 16 -8.12 4.11 -25.46
C ASN A 16 -8.66 2.95 -24.60
N THR A 17 -9.11 1.87 -25.22
CA THR A 17 -9.61 0.68 -24.51
C THR A 17 -8.50 -0.03 -23.74
N THR A 18 -7.34 -0.28 -24.37
CA THR A 18 -6.18 -0.91 -23.70
C THR A 18 -5.68 -0.06 -22.55
N MET A 19 -5.65 1.27 -22.73
CA MET A 19 -5.28 2.22 -21.68
C MET A 19 -6.23 2.15 -20.50
N LEU A 20 -7.56 2.17 -20.73
CA LEU A 20 -8.54 2.08 -19.65
C LEU A 20 -8.39 0.76 -18.87
N PHE A 21 -8.31 -0.38 -19.56
CA PHE A 21 -8.08 -1.67 -18.90
C PHE A 21 -6.76 -1.73 -18.15
N THR A 22 -5.71 -1.10 -18.68
CA THR A 22 -4.41 -1.07 -18.01
C THR A 22 -4.45 -0.19 -16.77
N VAL A 23 -5.09 0.98 -16.82
CA VAL A 23 -5.21 1.89 -15.68
C VAL A 23 -6.07 1.26 -14.57
N PHE A 24 -7.25 0.74 -14.92
CA PHE A 24 -8.11 0.05 -13.94
C PHE A 24 -7.46 -1.25 -13.45
N GLY A 25 -6.88 -2.04 -14.34
CA GLY A 25 -6.19 -3.29 -14.00
C GLY A 25 -4.95 -3.07 -13.15
N ALA A 26 -4.19 -1.98 -13.36
CA ALA A 26 -3.07 -1.62 -12.51
C ALA A 26 -3.53 -1.05 -11.18
N ALA A 27 -4.60 -0.24 -11.16
CA ALA A 27 -5.19 0.24 -9.92
C ALA A 27 -5.64 -0.93 -9.05
N PHE A 28 -6.51 -1.82 -9.59
CA PHE A 28 -6.96 -3.01 -8.87
C PHE A 28 -5.83 -4.02 -8.63
N GLY A 29 -4.89 -4.18 -9.56
CA GLY A 29 -3.78 -5.12 -9.44
C GLY A 29 -2.79 -4.72 -8.35
N LEU A 30 -2.42 -3.44 -8.29
CA LEU A 30 -1.64 -2.90 -7.17
C LEU A 30 -2.42 -2.98 -5.85
N GLN A 31 -3.76 -2.92 -5.90
CA GLN A 31 -4.62 -3.14 -4.73
C GLN A 31 -4.78 -4.63 -4.35
N LEU A 32 -4.66 -5.58 -5.29
CA LEU A 32 -4.92 -7.03 -5.13
C LEU A 32 -3.66 -7.90 -4.94
N TYR A 33 -2.46 -7.42 -5.27
CA TYR A 33 -1.27 -8.29 -5.40
C TYR A 33 -0.81 -8.95 -4.08
N GLU A 34 -1.38 -8.60 -2.93
CA GLU A 34 -1.16 -9.28 -1.64
C GLU A 34 -2.47 -9.89 -1.07
N SER A 35 -3.44 -10.30 -1.90
CA SER A 35 -4.70 -10.95 -1.44
C SER A 35 -4.95 -12.32 -2.05
N ALA A 36 -3.89 -13.06 -2.42
CA ALA A 36 -4.04 -14.47 -2.82
C ALA A 36 -4.51 -15.37 -1.66
N GLU A 37 -4.58 -14.86 -0.42
CA GLU A 37 -5.30 -15.46 0.70
C GLU A 37 -6.50 -14.57 1.07
N GLY A 38 -7.73 -15.08 0.88
CA GLY A 38 -8.94 -14.52 1.48
C GLY A 38 -9.64 -13.40 0.70
N MET A 39 -10.57 -13.80 -0.17
CA MET A 39 -11.55 -12.89 -0.77
C MET A 39 -12.64 -12.57 0.26
N GLU A 40 -12.40 -11.60 1.14
CA GLU A 40 -13.45 -10.87 1.84
C GLU A 40 -13.58 -9.47 1.23
N ALA A 41 -14.65 -9.30 0.47
CA ALA A 41 -15.04 -8.04 -0.13
C ALA A 41 -15.62 -7.12 0.96
N ASP A 42 -14.76 -6.47 1.72
CA ASP A 42 -15.11 -5.27 2.48
C ASP A 42 -14.10 -4.16 2.21
N GLY A 43 -14.63 -2.95 2.01
CA GLY A 43 -14.09 -1.91 1.14
C GLY A 43 -12.70 -1.35 1.49
N ASN A 44 -11.96 -1.05 0.42
CA ASN A 44 -10.81 -0.13 0.31
C ASN A 44 -9.56 -0.42 1.18
N ASP A 45 -8.37 -0.11 0.64
CA ASP A 45 -7.09 0.04 1.35
C ASP A 45 -6.33 -1.22 1.81
N ARG A 46 -5.66 -1.97 0.92
CA ARG A 46 -4.83 -3.12 1.36
C ARG A 46 -3.37 -3.24 0.90
N ALA A 47 -2.88 -2.44 -0.04
CA ALA A 47 -1.47 -2.56 -0.47
C ALA A 47 -0.64 -1.27 -0.32
N PHE A 48 -1.16 -0.15 -0.81
CA PHE A 48 -0.48 1.13 -0.68
C PHE A 48 -0.41 1.60 0.77
N ASP A 49 -1.52 1.46 1.50
CA ASP A 49 -1.59 1.84 2.92
C ASP A 49 -0.67 0.98 3.77
N THR A 50 -0.72 -0.35 3.62
CA THR A 50 0.16 -1.29 4.33
C THR A 50 1.65 -0.99 4.11
N SER A 51 2.05 -0.70 2.87
CA SER A 51 3.45 -0.40 2.55
C SER A 51 3.87 0.98 3.05
N SER A 52 3.00 1.97 2.93
CA SER A 52 3.23 3.33 3.43
C SER A 52 3.35 3.35 4.96
N ASP A 53 2.47 2.64 5.66
CA ASP A 53 2.52 2.46 7.10
C ASP A 53 3.80 1.74 7.54
N LYS A 54 4.20 0.66 6.86
CA LYS A 54 5.48 -0.02 7.15
C LYS A 54 6.69 0.90 7.01
N ILE A 55 6.68 1.79 6.01
CA ILE A 55 7.75 2.78 5.81
C ILE A 55 7.72 3.81 6.94
N TRP A 56 6.54 4.36 7.21
CA TRP A 56 6.33 5.36 8.26
C TRP A 56 6.73 4.84 9.64
N ASP A 57 6.36 3.59 9.93
CA ASP A 57 6.65 2.90 11.18
C ASP A 57 8.13 2.69 11.39
N ARG A 58 8.84 2.32 10.32
CA ARG A 58 10.29 2.12 10.36
C ARG A 58 11.01 3.44 10.59
N VAL A 59 10.57 4.52 9.94
CA VAL A 59 11.19 5.85 10.06
C VAL A 59 10.92 6.47 11.44
N ASN A 60 9.73 6.26 12.01
CA ASN A 60 9.31 6.87 13.27
C ASN A 60 9.36 5.91 14.48
N ARG A 61 10.10 4.80 14.37
CA ARG A 61 10.25 3.84 15.46
C ARG A 61 10.77 4.53 16.73
N GLY A 62 10.14 4.24 17.86
CA GLY A 62 10.50 4.79 19.18
C GLY A 62 9.92 6.17 19.48
N ARG A 63 9.22 6.79 18.52
CA ARG A 63 8.49 8.07 18.71
C ARG A 63 6.99 7.92 18.60
N GLN A 64 6.52 6.78 18.08
CA GLN A 64 5.10 6.55 17.91
C GLN A 64 4.46 6.19 19.25
N TRP A 65 3.22 6.63 19.45
CA TRP A 65 2.46 6.31 20.65
C TRP A 65 2.44 4.79 20.92
N LYS A 66 2.26 3.97 19.88
CA LYS A 66 2.30 2.50 20.00
C LYS A 66 3.62 1.95 20.55
N ASP A 67 4.73 2.64 20.34
CA ASP A 67 6.04 2.23 20.83
C ASP A 67 6.28 2.69 22.28
N ILE A 68 5.68 3.80 22.73
CA ILE A 68 5.96 4.41 24.05
C ILE A 68 4.84 4.20 25.07
N LYS A 69 3.64 3.82 24.64
CA LYS A 69 2.42 3.68 25.47
C LYS A 69 2.63 2.78 26.70
N HIS A 70 3.38 1.70 26.55
CA HIS A 70 3.62 0.73 27.64
C HIS A 70 4.23 1.40 28.88
N ARG A 71 5.16 2.36 28.70
CA ARG A 71 5.81 3.07 29.80
C ARG A 71 4.87 3.93 30.63
N TYR A 72 3.78 4.41 30.03
CA TYR A 72 2.79 5.24 30.71
C TYR A 72 1.67 4.41 31.35
N MET A 73 1.48 3.17 30.90
CA MET A 73 0.51 2.26 31.49
C MET A 73 1.08 1.55 32.72
N GLU A 74 2.33 1.06 32.66
CA GLU A 74 3.02 0.51 33.83
C GLU A 74 3.18 1.56 34.93
N ALA A 75 3.56 2.80 34.58
CA ALA A 75 3.66 3.89 35.56
C ALA A 75 2.31 4.26 36.20
N ALA A 76 1.18 3.98 35.54
CA ALA A 76 -0.14 4.20 36.11
C ALA A 76 -0.57 3.05 37.04
N GLU A 77 -0.04 1.83 36.84
CA GLU A 77 -0.30 0.67 37.69
C GLU A 77 0.60 0.66 38.95
N ASP A 78 1.83 1.18 38.86
CA ASP A 78 2.75 1.30 40.02
C ASP A 78 2.38 2.46 40.98
N ASP A 79 1.60 3.43 40.51
CA ASP A 79 1.10 4.58 41.30
C ASP A 79 -0.25 4.30 42.02
N GLU A 80 -0.84 3.11 41.85
CA GLU A 80 -2.11 2.66 42.48
C GLU A 80 -1.87 1.67 43.64
#